data_AF-A0A8K0Y4F3-F1
#
_entry.id   AF-A0A8K0Y4F3-F1
#
_cell.length_a   1.000
_cell.length_b   1.000
_cell.length_c   1.000
_cell.angle_alpha   90.00
_cell.angle_beta   90.00
_cell.angle_gamma   90.00
#
_symmetry.space_group_name_H-M   'P 1'
#
loop_
_entity.id
_entity.type
_entity.pdbx_description
1 polymer ?
#
loop_
_entity_poly.entity_id
_entity_poly.type
_entity_poly.pdbx_seq_one_letter_code
_entity_poly.pdbx_strand_id
1 'polypeptide(L)'
;MMIEMSYRIEDLENDSSWIRSIGEKLNKIHFRNGHWHAECDPNTGFCEVHYDKHDPYESPVSLLKHMVQSPLGALVLGAAGVGIFFLGDEVLNDGKIRKKSKKFFSMF
;
A
#
# COMPACT_ATOMS: atom_id res chain seq x y z
N MET A 1 -21.60 19.15 -21.96
CA MET A 1 -22.46 18.34 -21.07
C MET A 1 -21.70 17.05 -20.81
N MET A 2 -20.96 16.97 -19.71
CA MET A 2 -20.29 15.71 -19.32
C MET A 2 -21.37 14.86 -18.64
N ILE A 3 -21.74 13.75 -19.27
CA ILE A 3 -22.62 12.77 -18.65
C ILE A 3 -21.76 12.12 -17.56
N GLU A 4 -22.01 12.44 -16.29
CA GLU A 4 -21.48 11.65 -15.18
C GLU A 4 -22.07 10.25 -15.31
N MET A 5 -21.31 9.35 -15.92
CA MET A 5 -21.63 7.93 -15.92
C MET A 5 -21.41 7.42 -14.50
N SER A 6 -22.49 7.40 -13.72
CA SER A 6 -22.53 6.70 -12.44
C SER A 6 -22.73 5.22 -12.71
N TYR A 7 -21.73 4.40 -12.37
CA TYR A 7 -21.83 2.95 -12.44
C TYR A 7 -22.54 2.41 -11.19
N ARG A 8 -23.30 1.32 -11.31
CA ARG A 8 -23.79 0.57 -10.15
C ARG A 8 -22.84 -0.58 -9.82
N ILE A 9 -22.88 -1.04 -8.57
CA ILE A 9 -22.14 -2.23 -8.12
C ILE A 9 -22.43 -3.43 -9.03
N GLU A 10 -23.71 -3.65 -9.34
CA GLU A 10 -24.18 -4.76 -10.19
C GLU A 10 -23.58 -4.71 -11.60
N ASP A 11 -23.35 -3.51 -12.15
CA ASP A 11 -22.72 -3.36 -13.48
C ASP A 11 -21.27 -3.86 -13.44
N LEU A 12 -20.54 -3.51 -12.38
CA LEU A 12 -19.14 -3.92 -12.19
C LEU A 12 -19.01 -5.39 -11.78
N GLU A 13 -19.99 -5.96 -11.07
CA GLU A 13 -19.99 -7.38 -10.71
C GLU A 13 -20.28 -8.29 -11.92
N ASN A 14 -21.09 -7.81 -12.86
CA ASN A 14 -21.40 -8.54 -14.09
C ASN A 14 -20.33 -8.36 -15.17
N ASP A 15 -19.46 -7.36 -15.05
CA ASP A 15 -18.36 -7.11 -15.98
C ASP A 15 -17.08 -7.84 -15.56
N SER A 16 -16.75 -8.91 -16.29
CA SER A 16 -15.54 -9.73 -16.08
C SER A 16 -14.20 -8.98 -16.17
N SER A 17 -14.17 -7.75 -16.71
CA SER A 17 -12.97 -6.92 -16.72
C SER A 17 -12.68 -6.24 -15.38
N TRP A 18 -13.66 -6.20 -14.47
CA TRP A 18 -13.53 -5.64 -13.14
C TRP A 18 -13.37 -6.73 -12.09
N ILE A 19 -12.39 -6.55 -11.20
CA ILE A 19 -12.07 -7.49 -10.14
C ILE A 19 -12.24 -6.78 -8.80
N ARG A 20 -12.89 -7.44 -7.83
CA ARG A 20 -12.95 -6.92 -6.45
C ARG A 20 -11.54 -6.74 -5.90
N SER A 21 -11.27 -5.57 -5.35
CA SER A 21 -9.98 -5.20 -4.77
C SER A 21 -10.16 -4.71 -3.33
N ILE A 22 -9.04 -4.59 -2.62
CA ILE A 22 -9.00 -3.97 -1.29
C ILE A 22 -8.57 -2.52 -1.49
N GLY A 23 -9.23 -1.59 -0.80
CA GLY A 23 -8.90 -0.16 -0.82
C GLY A 23 -8.83 0.42 0.59
N GLU A 24 -8.38 1.67 0.68
CA GLU A 24 -8.20 2.39 1.96
C GLU A 24 -9.53 2.67 2.67
N LYS A 25 -10.61 2.85 1.91
CA LYS A 25 -11.96 3.12 2.45
C LYS A 25 -12.66 1.79 2.74
N LEU A 26 -12.35 1.19 3.88
CA LEU A 26 -12.89 -0.12 4.30
C LEU A 26 -14.42 -0.20 4.35
N ASN A 27 -15.11 0.95 4.38
CA ASN A 27 -16.57 1.03 4.32
C ASN A 27 -17.15 1.08 2.89
N LYS A 28 -16.29 1.09 1.86
CA LYS A 28 -16.67 1.04 0.46
C LYS A 28 -16.30 -0.30 -0.17
N ILE A 29 -17.01 -0.67 -1.23
CA ILE A 29 -16.66 -1.82 -2.06
C ILE A 29 -15.77 -1.30 -3.19
N HIS A 30 -14.62 -1.95 -3.41
CA HIS A 30 -13.65 -1.51 -4.41
C HIS A 30 -13.56 -2.51 -5.57
N PHE A 31 -13.53 -2.00 -6.79
CA PHE A 31 -13.27 -2.80 -8.01
C PHE A 31 -12.11 -2.20 -8.80
N ARG A 32 -11.34 -3.04 -9.48
CA ARG A 32 -10.23 -2.61 -10.34
C ARG A 32 -10.30 -3.22 -11.73
N ASN A 33 -9.84 -2.44 -12.70
CA ASN A 33 -9.58 -2.85 -14.07
C ASN A 33 -8.29 -2.16 -14.54
N GLY A 34 -7.15 -2.79 -14.23
CA GLY A 34 -5.82 -2.20 -14.39
C GLY A 34 -5.67 -0.90 -13.59
N HIS A 35 -5.46 0.21 -14.30
CA HIS A 35 -5.36 1.54 -13.71
C HIS A 35 -6.72 2.16 -13.30
N TRP A 36 -7.85 1.57 -13.70
CA TRP A 36 -9.14 2.08 -13.28
C TRP A 36 -9.53 1.50 -11.93
N HIS A 37 -9.94 2.38 -11.01
CA HIS A 37 -10.38 2.04 -9.66
C HIS A 37 -11.78 2.59 -9.44
N ALA A 38 -12.71 1.71 -9.08
CA ALA A 38 -14.06 2.08 -8.68
C ALA A 38 -14.20 1.99 -7.16
N GLU A 39 -14.81 3.01 -6.57
CA GLU A 39 -15.23 3.00 -5.17
C GLU A 39 -16.75 3.08 -5.10
N CYS A 40 -17.38 2.05 -4.56
CA CYS A 40 -18.82 1.96 -4.47
C CYS A 40 -19.32 2.11 -3.04
N ASP A 41 -20.38 2.89 -2.86
CA ASP A 41 -21.11 2.97 -1.60
C ASP A 41 -22.08 1.79 -1.50
N PRO A 42 -21.92 0.89 -0.51
CA PRO A 42 -22.79 -0.28 -0.37
C PRO A 42 -24.25 0.07 -0.02
N ASN A 43 -24.52 1.27 0.50
CA ASN A 43 -25.88 1.69 0.89
C ASN A 43 -26.67 2.23 -0.30
N THR A 44 -26.00 2.94 -1.22
CA THR A 44 -26.66 3.57 -2.38
C THR A 44 -26.48 2.76 -3.67
N GLY A 45 -25.46 1.90 -3.71
CA GLY A 45 -25.10 1.08 -4.86
C GLY A 45 -24.34 1.83 -5.95
N PHE A 46 -24.03 3.13 -5.77
CA PHE A 46 -23.33 3.94 -6.74
C PHE A 46 -21.81 3.84 -6.60
N CYS A 47 -21.13 3.83 -7.75
CA CYS A 47 -19.69 3.73 -7.87
C CYS A 47 -19.09 4.98 -8.51
N GLU A 48 -18.04 5.50 -7.88
CA GLU A 48 -17.16 6.54 -8.43
C GLU A 48 -15.94 5.86 -9.05
N VAL A 49 -15.77 6.00 -10.36
CA VAL A 49 -14.64 5.44 -11.10
C VAL A 49 -13.59 6.53 -11.31
N HIS A 50 -12.35 6.24 -10.93
CA HIS A 50 -11.20 7.12 -11.13
C HIS A 50 -9.98 6.35 -11.66
N TYR A 51 -8.99 7.09 -12.13
CA TYR A 51 -7.76 6.54 -12.69
C TYR A 51 -6.61 6.64 -11.67
N ASP A 52 -6.02 5.51 -11.34
CA ASP A 52 -4.83 5.41 -10.53
C ASP A 52 -3.57 5.49 -11.38
N LYS A 53 -2.64 6.36 -10.97
CA LYS A 53 -1.35 6.50 -11.64
C LYS A 53 -0.51 5.20 -11.61
N HIS A 54 -0.67 4.39 -10.58
CA HIS A 54 0.06 3.13 -10.39
C HIS A 54 -0.91 1.99 -10.16
N ASP A 55 -0.85 0.97 -11.02
CA ASP A 55 -1.58 -0.27 -10.85
C ASP A 55 -0.81 -1.18 -9.88
N PRO A 56 -1.37 -1.50 -8.70
CA PRO A 56 -0.70 -2.35 -7.72
C PRO A 56 -0.42 -3.77 -8.22
N TYR A 57 -1.07 -4.24 -9.29
CA TYR A 57 -0.90 -5.59 -9.84
C TYR A 57 0.12 -5.67 -10.97
N GLU A 58 0.59 -4.54 -11.50
CA GLU A 58 1.56 -4.51 -12.61
C GLU A 58 2.93 -5.07 -12.20
N SER A 59 3.43 -4.66 -11.03
CA SER A 59 4.69 -5.16 -10.47
C SER A 59 4.82 -4.85 -8.98
N PRO A 60 5.71 -5.54 -8.23
CA PRO A 60 5.99 -5.21 -6.83
C PRO A 60 6.45 -3.76 -6.62
N VAL A 61 7.15 -3.18 -7.61
CA VAL A 61 7.57 -1.76 -7.57
C VAL A 61 6.37 -0.83 -7.76
N SER A 62 5.42 -1.19 -8.64
CA SER A 62 4.18 -0.44 -8.83
C SER A 62 3.28 -0.51 -7.59
N LEU A 63 3.21 -1.68 -6.93
CA LEU A 63 2.56 -1.85 -5.63
C LEU A 63 3.14 -0.93 -4.56
N LEU A 64 4.47 -0.85 -4.45
CA LEU A 64 5.11 0.03 -3.46
C LEU A 64 4.77 1.50 -3.73
N LYS A 65 4.83 1.92 -5.00
CA LYS A 65 4.45 3.29 -5.41
C LYS A 65 2.98 3.57 -5.12
N HIS A 66 2.09 2.60 -5.38
CA HIS A 66 0.67 2.70 -5.08
C HIS A 66 0.42 2.84 -3.57
N MET A 67 1.09 2.04 -2.74
CA MET A 67 1.00 2.16 -1.29
C MET A 67 1.45 3.54 -0.79
N VAL A 68 2.55 4.09 -1.32
CA VAL A 68 3.05 5.44 -0.97
C VAL A 68 2.08 6.56 -1.36
N GLN A 69 1.22 6.35 -2.37
CA GLN A 69 0.21 7.34 -2.76
C GLN A 69 -0.95 7.44 -1.75
N SER A 70 -1.20 6.38 -0.98
CA SER A 70 -2.24 6.36 0.05
C SER A 70 -1.66 6.62 1.44
N PRO A 71 -2.29 7.47 2.28
CA PRO A 71 -1.86 7.67 3.67
C PRO A 71 -1.77 6.36 4.47
N LEU A 72 -2.75 5.46 4.31
CA LEU A 72 -2.74 4.15 4.97
C LEU A 72 -1.62 3.24 4.45
N GLY A 73 -1.39 3.19 3.14
CA GLY A 73 -0.30 2.41 2.57
C GLY A 73 1.08 2.92 2.97
N ALA A 74 1.26 4.24 3.06
CA ALA A 74 2.47 4.86 3.59
C ALA A 74 2.69 4.51 5.07
N LEU A 75 1.61 4.47 5.87
CA LEU A 75 1.66 4.06 7.27
C LEU A 75 2.03 2.57 7.42
N VAL A 76 1.45 1.69 6.61
CA VAL A 76 1.79 0.25 6.61
C VAL A 76 3.25 0.03 6.21
N LEU A 77 3.74 0.73 5.17
CA LEU A 77 5.16 0.68 4.79
C LEU A 77 6.07 1.23 5.89
N GLY A 78 5.66 2.32 6.54
CA GLY A 78 6.34 2.88 7.70
C GLY A 78 6.42 1.88 8.85
N ALA A 79 5.31 1.24 9.23
CA ALA A 79 5.27 0.25 10.29
C ALA A 79 6.10 -1.00 9.95
N ALA A 80 6.08 -1.47 8.69
CA ALA A 80 6.92 -2.58 8.25
C ALA A 80 8.41 -2.21 8.25
N GLY A 81 8.76 -1.00 7.80
CA GLY A 81 10.13 -0.49 7.81
C GLY A 81 10.65 -0.26 9.22
N VAL A 82 9.83 0.30 10.10
CA VAL A 82 10.09 0.45 11.54
C VAL A 82 10.22 -0.92 12.19
N GLY A 83 9.35 -1.88 11.89
CA GLY A 83 9.46 -3.25 12.38
C GLY A 83 10.80 -3.90 12.03
N ILE A 84 11.29 -3.74 10.80
CA ILE A 84 12.62 -4.22 10.39
C ILE A 84 13.75 -3.44 11.07
N PHE A 85 13.59 -2.13 11.31
CA PHE A 85 14.61 -1.32 11.97
C PHE A 85 14.73 -1.64 13.47
N PHE A 86 13.60 -1.82 14.17
CA PHE A 86 13.55 -2.18 15.58
C PHE A 86 13.88 -3.67 15.83
N LEU A 87 13.41 -4.59 14.98
CA LEU A 87 13.86 -5.99 15.01
C LEU A 87 15.31 -6.13 14.55
N GLY A 88 15.81 -5.24 13.68
CA GLY A 88 17.21 -5.20 13.27
C GLY A 88 18.13 -4.80 14.41
N ASP A 89 17.73 -3.82 15.23
CA ASP A 89 18.48 -3.44 16.43
C ASP A 89 18.42 -4.50 17.54
N GLU A 90 17.32 -5.25 17.69
CA GLU A 90 17.27 -6.40 18.62
C GLU A 90 18.06 -7.61 18.09
N VAL A 91 17.95 -7.94 16.79
CA VAL A 91 18.70 -9.05 16.15
C VAL A 91 20.20 -8.75 16.05
N LEU A 92 20.61 -7.48 15.94
CA LEU A 92 22.02 -7.08 15.99
C LEU A 92 22.57 -7.00 17.43
N ASN A 93 21.75 -6.71 18.43
CA ASN A 93 22.20 -6.68 19.83
C ASN A 93 22.30 -8.06 20.50
N ASP A 94 21.55 -9.06 20.05
CA ASP A 94 21.69 -10.45 20.54
C ASP A 94 22.89 -11.21 19.92
N GLY A 95 23.60 -10.57 18.99
CA GLY A 95 24.78 -11.10 18.30
C GLY A 95 26.13 -10.69 18.89
N LYS A 96 26.37 -10.93 20.19
CA LYS A 96 27.70 -10.83 20.86
C LYS A 96 28.38 -9.45 20.89
N ILE A 97 28.24 -8.76 22.02
CA ILE A 97 29.33 -7.94 22.57
C ILE A 97 30.42 -8.88 23.12
N ARG A 98 31.56 -9.00 22.42
CA ARG A 98 32.89 -9.09 23.05
C ARG A 98 34.02 -9.05 22.00
N LYS A 99 34.70 -7.92 21.90
CA LYS A 99 36.12 -7.86 22.26
C LYS A 99 36.52 -6.47 22.71
N LYS A 100 37.05 -6.46 23.93
CA LYS A 100 37.56 -5.34 24.71
C LYS A 100 38.43 -4.36 23.91
N SER A 101 38.23 -3.08 24.21
CA SER A 101 39.25 -2.03 24.23
C SER A 101 40.64 -2.54 24.67
N LYS A 102 41.67 -2.18 23.88
CA LYS A 102 43.12 -2.01 24.14
C LYS A 102 43.73 -1.74 22.74
N LYS A 103 44.35 -0.62 22.39
CA LYS A 103 45.33 0.27 23.02
C LYS A 103 45.15 1.67 22.40
N PHE A 104 45.10 2.74 23.19
CA PHE A 104 46.25 3.51 23.70
C PHE A 104 46.91 4.38 22.61
N PHE A 105 46.85 5.70 22.84
CA PHE A 105 47.53 6.79 22.15
C PHE A 105 48.94 6.41 21.65
N SER A 106 49.29 6.85 20.44
CA SER A 106 50.68 7.06 20.03
C SER A 106 50.83 8.50 19.57
N MET A 107 51.39 9.30 20.47
CA MET A 107 51.97 10.61 20.22
C MET A 107 53.32 10.40 19.52
N PHE A 108 53.48 10.96 18.33
CA PHE A 108 54.75 11.44 17.77
C PHE A 108 54.43 12.63 16.88
#